data_AF-A0A2V7T9E4-F1
#
_entry.id   AF-A0A2V7T9E4-F1
#
_cell.length_a   1.000
_cell.length_b   1.000
_cell.length_c   1.000
_cell.angle_alpha   90.00
_cell.angle_beta   90.00
_cell.angle_gamma   90.00
#
_symmetry.space_group_name_H-M   'P 1'
#
loop_
_entity.id
_entity.type
_entity.pdbx_description
1 polymer ?
#
loop_
_entity_poly.entity_id
_entity_poly.type
_entity_poly.pdbx_seq_one_letter_code
_entity_poly.pdbx_strand_id
1 'polypeptide(L)' 'MRSAVIQAERAGGRIEILAGGGIDGENVARLVKATGVREVDFSAKDAEKVRKVVRSLSVP' A
#
# COMPACT_ATOMS: atom_id res chain seq x y z
N MET A 1 6.85 6.52 3.72
CA MET A 1 7.42 5.15 3.67
C MET A 1 8.16 4.71 4.93
N ARG A 2 9.16 5.45 5.45
CA ARG A 2 9.93 5.01 6.65
C ARG A 2 9.07 4.57 7.86
N SER A 3 8.00 5.31 8.18
CA SER A 3 7.12 4.96 9.30
C SER A 3 6.42 3.60 9.11
N ALA A 4 5.87 3.33 7.92
CA ALA A 4 5.14 2.09 7.65
C ALA A 4 6.03 0.83 7.76
N VAL A 5 7.30 0.90 7.32
CA VAL A 5 8.26 -0.20 7.45
C VAL A 5 8.49 -0.55 8.92
N ILE A 6 8.77 0.46 9.75
CA ILE A 6 9.02 0.26 11.19
C ILE A 6 7.81 -0.36 11.89
N GLN A 7 6.59 0.08 11.53
CA GLN A 7 5.38 -0.48 12.13
C GLN A 7 5.12 -1.92 11.68
N ALA A 8 5.34 -2.25 10.40
CA ALA A 8 5.22 -3.61 9.88
C ALA A 8 6.19 -4.57 10.59
N GLU A 9 7.45 -4.17 10.76
CA GLU A 9 8.46 -4.94 11.48
C GLU A 9 8.06 -5.16 12.95
N ARG A 10 7.62 -4.11 13.65
CA ARG A 10 7.20 -4.20 15.06
C ARG A 10 5.93 -5.01 15.28
N ALA A 11 5.00 -5.00 14.33
CA ALA A 11 3.77 -5.75 14.42
C ALA A 11 4.05 -7.26 14.48
N GLY A 12 5.03 -7.74 13.70
CA GLY A 12 5.42 -9.16 13.69
C GLY A 12 4.24 -10.09 13.42
N GLY A 13 3.27 -9.64 12.61
CA GLY A 13 2.06 -10.40 12.29
C GLY A 13 0.97 -10.44 13.37
N ARG A 14 1.16 -9.80 14.54
CA ARG A 14 0.16 -9.78 15.62
C ARG A 14 -0.99 -8.80 15.37
N ILE A 15 -0.75 -7.79 14.53
CA ILE A 15 -1.71 -6.75 14.15
C ILE A 15 -1.48 -6.48 12.66
N GLU A 16 -2.56 -6.37 11.88
CA GLU A 16 -2.47 -5.99 10.47
C GLU A 16 -2.13 -4.50 10.34
N ILE A 17 -1.30 -4.15 9.36
CA ILE A 17 -0.94 -2.76 9.07
C ILE A 17 -1.64 -2.32 7.79
N LEU A 18 -2.66 -1.48 7.94
CA LEU A 18 -3.32 -0.78 6.84
C LEU A 18 -2.53 0.47 6.48
N ALA A 19 -1.80 0.44 5.36
CA ALA A 19 -1.03 1.60 4.93
C ALA A 19 -1.93 2.59 4.19
N GLY A 20 -1.88 3.87 4.58
CA GLY A 20 -2.65 4.94 3.94
C GLY A 20 -1.86 6.24 3.77
N GLY A 21 -2.53 7.25 3.21
CA GLY A 21 -1.98 8.61 3.03
C GLY A 21 -1.24 8.79 1.70
N GLY A 22 -1.93 9.33 0.69
CA GLY A 22 -1.33 9.67 -0.59
C GLY A 22 -0.98 8.48 -1.51
N ILE A 23 -1.58 7.31 -1.27
CA ILE A 23 -1.38 6.14 -2.12
C ILE A 23 -2.07 6.32 -3.49
N ASP A 24 -1.39 5.90 -4.55
CA ASP A 24 -1.85 5.91 -5.93
C ASP A 24 -1.18 4.79 -6.76
N GLY A 25 -1.48 4.74 -8.06
CA GLY A 25 -0.94 3.70 -8.95
C GLY A 25 0.56 3.81 -9.23
N GLU A 26 1.19 4.95 -8.96
CA GLU A 26 2.62 5.15 -9.18
C GLU A 26 3.45 4.65 -7.99
N ASN A 27 2.89 4.68 -6.78
CA ASN A 27 3.62 4.38 -5.56
C ASN A 27 3.24 3.07 -4.85
N VAL A 28 2.05 2.52 -5.09
CA VAL A 28 1.50 1.40 -4.30
C VAL A 28 2.34 0.13 -4.39
N ALA A 29 2.80 -0.27 -5.59
CA ALA A 29 3.60 -1.48 -5.77
C ALA A 29 4.94 -1.41 -5.02
N ARG A 30 5.61 -0.26 -5.09
CA ARG A 30 6.87 -0.02 -4.35
C ARG A 30 6.65 -0.05 -2.84
N LEU A 31 5.53 0.48 -2.36
CA LEU A 31 5.17 0.46 -0.95
C LEU A 31 5.02 -0.99 -0.46
N VAL A 32 4.14 -1.75 -1.10
CA VAL A 32 3.85 -3.15 -0.74
C VAL A 32 5.13 -3.99 -0.77
N LYS A 33 5.95 -3.86 -1.82
CA LYS A 33 7.23 -4.58 -1.92
C LYS A 33 8.20 -4.24 -0.80
N ALA A 34 8.27 -2.97 -0.37
CA ALA A 34 9.22 -2.52 0.63
C ALA A 34 8.77 -2.81 2.07
N THR A 35 7.47 -2.87 2.33
CA THR A 35 6.92 -3.01 3.70
C THR A 35 6.33 -4.39 4.00
N GLY A 36 5.93 -5.14 2.96
CA GLY A 36 5.20 -6.41 3.12
C GLY A 36 3.76 -6.26 3.61
N VAL A 37 3.20 -5.03 3.62
CA VAL A 37 1.80 -4.82 4.01
C VAL A 37 0.84 -5.49 3.03
N ARG A 38 -0.25 -6.05 3.56
CA ARG A 38 -1.25 -6.76 2.75
C ARG A 38 -2.47 -5.90 2.40
N GLU A 39 -2.67 -4.81 3.12
CA GLU A 39 -3.81 -3.92 2.95
C GLU A 39 -3.34 -2.47 2.74
N VAL A 40 -4.02 -1.75 1.84
CA VAL A 40 -3.80 -0.33 1.57
C VAL A 40 -5.12 0.43 1.54
N ASP A 41 -5.14 1.62 2.15
CA ASP A 41 -6.25 2.56 2.10
C ASP A 41 -5.87 3.81 1.30
N PHE A 42 -6.71 4.19 0.35
CA PHE A 42 -6.47 5.34 -0.50
C PHE A 42 -7.77 6.01 -0.91
N SER A 43 -7.74 7.34 -1.01
CA SER A 43 -8.88 8.08 -1.53
C SER A 43 -9.10 7.75 -3.01
N ALA A 44 -10.26 7.18 -3.33
CA ALA A 44 -10.73 6.91 -4.68
C ALA A 44 -11.51 8.11 -5.23
N LYS A 45 -10.79 9.14 -5.69
CA LYS A 45 -11.38 10.38 -6.22
C LYS A 45 -12.11 10.15 -7.55
N ASP A 46 -11.66 9.19 -8.34
CA ASP A 46 -12.25 8.78 -9.61
C ASP A 46 -11.90 7.31 -9.92
N ALA A 47 -12.56 6.75 -10.94
CA ALA A 47 -12.37 5.36 -11.35
C ALA A 47 -11.01 5.12 -12.03
N GLU A 48 -10.40 6.13 -12.64
CA GLU A 48 -9.09 5.97 -13.31
C GLU A 48 -8.00 5.70 -12.27
N LYS A 49 -8.02 6.43 -11.16
CA LYS A 49 -7.09 6.20 -10.04
C LYS A 49 -7.21 4.79 -9.48
N VAL A 50 -8.44 4.29 -9.29
CA VAL A 50 -8.67 2.91 -8.82
C VAL A 50 -8.07 1.90 -9.81
N ARG A 51 -8.33 2.07 -11.10
CA ARG A 51 -7.77 1.20 -12.15
C ARG A 51 -6.24 1.22 -12.15
N LYS A 52 -5.61 2.39 -11.99
CA LYS A 52 -4.15 2.52 -11.90
C LYS A 52 -3.58 1.79 -10.68
N VAL A 53 -4.20 1.93 -9.51
CA VAL A 53 -3.81 1.22 -8.28
C VAL A 53 -3.90 -0.29 -8.46
N VAL A 54 -5.06 -0.80 -8.91
CA VAL A 54 -5.27 -2.23 -9.12
C VAL A 54 -4.28 -2.78 -10.14
N ARG A 55 -4.08 -2.08 -11.28
CA ARG A 55 -3.11 -2.47 -12.30
C ARG A 55 -1.70 -2.56 -11.76
N SER A 56 -1.27 -1.59 -10.96
CA SER A 56 0.08 -1.56 -10.35
C SER A 56 0.36 -2.79 -9.48
N LEU A 57 -0.67 -3.35 -8.84
CA LEU A 57 -0.58 -4.56 -8.01
C LEU A 57 -0.81 -5.88 -8.77
N SER A 58 -1.31 -5.81 -10.00
CA SER A 58 -1.68 -7.01 -10.80
C SER A 58 -0.59 -7.48 -11.76
N VAL A 59 0.54 -6.77 -11.85
CA VAL A 59 1.67 -7.15 -12.69
C VAL A 59 2.65 -8.01 -11.87
N PRO A 60 3.09 -9.19 -12.36
CA PRO A 60 4.06 -10.04 -11.69
C PRO A 60 5.39 -9.33 -11.38
#